data_AF-A0A7U7EJQ2-F1
#
_entry.id   AF-A0A7U7EJQ2-F1
#
_cell.length_a   1.000
_cell.length_b   1.000
_cell.length_c   1.000
_cell.angle_alpha   90.00
_cell.angle_beta   90.00
_cell.angle_gamma   90.00
#
_symmetry.space_group_name_H-M   'P 1'
#
loop_
_entity.id
_entity.type
_entity.pdbx_description
1 polymer ?
#
loop_
_entity_poly.entity_id
_entity_poly.type
_entity_poly.pdbx_seq_one_letter_code
_entity_poly.pdbx_strand_id
1 'polypeptide(L)' 'MVGEDYWQKADRLAREAAKAFDAVGDFLHSGPDLSDEDVRVDYWEVQSAAIVAAEAFKEHYEQSLTGAGSGGADGDD' A
#
# COMPACT_ATOMS: atom_id res chain seq x y z
N MET A 1 -5.78 16.69 19.12
CA MET A 1 -5.18 16.19 17.86
C MET A 1 -6.31 16.00 16.88
N VAL A 2 -6.32 16.74 15.77
CA VAL A 2 -7.26 16.46 14.69
C VAL A 2 -6.74 15.20 14.01
N GLY A 3 -7.50 14.11 14.09
CA GLY A 3 -7.13 12.85 13.43
C GLY A 3 -7.13 13.03 11.91
N GLU A 4 -6.25 12.30 11.23
CA GLU A 4 -6.24 12.16 9.76
C GLU A 4 -7.62 11.67 9.31
N ASP A 5 -8.26 12.36 8.35
CA ASP A 5 -9.52 11.89 7.79
C ASP A 5 -9.30 10.68 6.85
N TYR A 6 -10.38 9.96 6.51
CA TYR A 6 -10.29 8.75 5.69
C TYR A 6 -9.57 8.98 4.36
N TRP A 7 -9.85 10.11 3.69
CA TRP A 7 -9.33 10.42 2.37
C TRP A 7 -7.87 10.87 2.43
N GLN A 8 -7.50 11.61 3.48
CA GLN A 8 -6.11 11.95 3.77
C GLN A 8 -5.26 10.69 4.01
N LYS A 9 -5.79 9.74 4.78
CA LYS A 9 -5.12 8.45 5.00
C LYS A 9 -5.01 7.63 3.71
N ALA A 10 -6.08 7.61 2.90
CA ALA A 10 -6.07 6.90 1.62
C ALA A 10 -5.04 7.48 0.64
N ASP A 11 -4.97 8.82 0.51
CA ASP A 11 -3.96 9.49 -0.34
C ASP A 11 -2.54 9.20 0.15
N ARG A 12 -2.29 9.26 1.46
CA ARG A 12 -0.98 8.93 2.03
C ARG A 12 -0.57 7.49 1.72
N LEU A 13 -1.44 6.51 1.97
CA LEU A 13 -1.16 5.10 1.69
C LEU A 13 -0.94 4.84 0.19
N ALA A 14 -1.73 5.48 -0.68
CA ALA A 14 -1.55 5.37 -2.13
C ALA A 14 -0.18 5.90 -2.59
N ARG A 15 0.27 7.03 -2.03
CA ARG A 15 1.60 7.60 -2.32
C ARG A 15 2.73 6.74 -1.78
N GLU A 16 2.58 6.17 -0.58
CA GLU A 16 3.55 5.25 0.02
C GLU A 16 3.72 4.00 -0.86
N ALA A 17 2.62 3.40 -1.31
CA ALA A 17 2.64 2.27 -2.24
C ALA A 17 3.30 2.62 -3.58
N ALA A 18 2.92 3.76 -4.19
CA ALA A 18 3.52 4.22 -5.44
C ALA A 18 5.04 4.39 -5.33
N LYS A 19 5.49 5.09 -4.27
CA LYS A 19 6.93 5.30 -4.01
C LYS A 19 7.68 3.98 -3.84
N ALA A 20 7.09 2.99 -3.20
CA ALA A 20 7.72 1.70 -3.00
C ALA A 20 7.86 0.93 -4.34
N PHE A 21 6.86 0.99 -5.22
CA PHE A 21 6.99 0.43 -6.58
C PHE A 21 7.98 1.19 -7.46
N ASP A 22 8.06 2.52 -7.33
CA ASP A 22 9.08 3.31 -8.01
C ASP A 22 10.48 2.85 -7.58
N ALA A 23 10.70 2.56 -6.29
CA ALA A 23 11.98 2.04 -5.80
C ALA A 23 12.35 0.66 -6.40
N VAL A 24 11.37 -0.22 -6.63
CA VAL A 24 11.59 -1.48 -7.37
C VAL A 24 12.06 -1.19 -8.80
N GLY A 25 11.39 -0.24 -9.46
CA GLY A 25 11.76 0.22 -10.79
C GLY A 25 13.17 0.79 -10.84
N ASP A 26 13.49 1.73 -9.95
CA ASP A 26 14.79 2.38 -9.84
C ASP A 26 15.91 1.37 -9.58
N PHE A 27 15.66 0.37 -8.71
CA PHE A 27 16.60 -0.72 -8.47
C PHE A 27 16.95 -1.44 -9.76
N LEU A 28 15.97 -1.89 -10.55
CA LEU A 28 16.20 -2.56 -11.83
C LEU A 28 16.88 -1.65 -12.87
N HIS A 29 16.48 -0.37 -12.94
CA HIS A 29 17.06 0.58 -13.90
C HIS A 29 18.52 0.90 -13.59
N SER A 30 18.97 0.72 -12.34
CA SER A 30 20.38 0.88 -11.97
C SER A 30 21.31 -0.19 -12.56
N GLY A 31 20.76 -1.25 -13.19
CA GLY A 31 21.51 -2.34 -13.79
C GLY A 31 22.21 -3.25 -12.77
N PRO A 32 21.50 -3.75 -11.74
CA PRO A 32 22.08 -4.57 -10.69
C PRO A 32 22.51 -5.94 -11.26
N ASP A 33 23.61 -6.50 -10.74
CA ASP A 33 24.01 -7.86 -11.07
C ASP A 33 23.17 -8.88 -10.27
N LEU A 34 22.07 -9.31 -10.87
CA LEU A 34 21.19 -10.32 -10.27
C LEU A 34 21.78 -11.74 -10.26
N SER A 35 23.01 -11.95 -10.72
CA SER A 35 23.71 -13.22 -10.49
C SER A 35 24.30 -13.30 -9.08
N ASP A 36 24.57 -12.15 -8.45
CA ASP A 36 24.96 -12.05 -7.05
C ASP A 36 23.76 -12.40 -6.15
N GLU A 37 24.01 -13.20 -5.11
CA GLU A 37 22.99 -13.60 -4.15
C GLU A 37 22.57 -12.43 -3.26
N ASP A 38 23.52 -11.62 -2.80
CA ASP A 38 23.23 -10.50 -1.90
C ASP A 38 22.36 -9.46 -2.62
N VAL A 39 22.70 -9.15 -3.88
CA VAL A 39 21.92 -8.23 -4.72
C VAL A 39 20.51 -8.76 -5.00
N ARG A 40 20.34 -10.09 -5.15
CA ARG A 40 19.00 -10.69 -5.30
C ARG A 40 18.18 -10.62 -4.02
N VAL A 41 18.82 -10.78 -2.86
CA VAL A 41 18.16 -10.61 -1.55
C VAL A 41 17.70 -9.17 -1.41
N ASP A 42 18.56 -8.18 -1.69
CA ASP A 42 18.19 -6.76 -1.68
C ASP A 42 16.99 -6.49 -2.60
N TYR A 43 17.01 -7.04 -3.82
CA TYR A 43 15.90 -6.90 -4.75
C TYR A 43 14.59 -7.50 -4.20
N TRP A 44 14.66 -8.69 -3.60
CA TRP A 44 13.52 -9.34 -2.97
C TRP A 44 12.94 -8.51 -1.82
N GLU A 45 13.79 -7.90 -1.01
CA GLU A 45 13.37 -7.03 0.10
C GLU A 45 12.62 -5.80 -0.42
N VAL A 46 13.14 -5.13 -1.46
CA VAL A 46 12.48 -3.97 -2.07
C VAL A 46 11.13 -4.35 -2.67
N GLN A 47 11.03 -5.51 -3.33
CA GLN A 47 9.75 -6.03 -3.83
C GLN A 47 8.75 -6.32 -2.71
N SER A 48 9.20 -6.97 -1.65
CA SER A 48 8.36 -7.33 -0.50
C SER A 48 7.80 -6.08 0.18
N ALA A 49 8.62 -5.03 0.35
CA ALA A 49 8.18 -3.76 0.90
C ALA A 49 7.10 -3.10 0.03
N ALA A 50 7.24 -3.12 -1.30
CA ALA A 50 6.24 -2.59 -2.22
C ALA A 50 4.90 -3.33 -2.14
N ILE A 51 4.94 -4.66 -2.03
CA ILE A 51 3.73 -5.49 -1.86
C ILE A 51 3.03 -5.15 -0.56
N VAL A 52 3.74 -5.08 0.56
CA VAL A 52 3.15 -4.75 1.87
C VAL A 52 2.50 -3.36 1.86
N ALA A 53 3.13 -2.37 1.23
CA ALA A 53 2.54 -1.03 1.10
C ALA A 53 1.26 -1.04 0.26
N ALA A 54 1.23 -1.82 -0.84
CA ALA A 54 0.04 -1.99 -1.66
C ALA A 54 -1.10 -2.70 -0.91
N GLU A 55 -0.76 -3.73 -0.12
CA GLU A 55 -1.71 -4.45 0.71
C GLU A 55 -2.31 -3.56 1.79
N ALA A 56 -1.52 -2.71 2.43
CA ALA A 56 -2.02 -1.75 3.42
C ALA A 56 -3.01 -0.73 2.80
N PHE A 57 -2.73 -0.23 1.60
CA PHE A 57 -3.65 0.64 0.87
C PHE A 57 -4.95 -0.10 0.51
N LYS A 58 -4.83 -1.33 -0.01
CA LYS A 58 -5.97 -2.19 -0.35
C LYS A 58 -6.83 -2.49 0.89
N GLU A 59 -6.22 -2.85 2.01
CA GLU A 59 -6.91 -3.15 3.26
C GLU A 59 -7.72 -1.95 3.75
N HIS A 60 -7.13 -0.73 3.72
CA HIS A 60 -7.84 0.51 4.08
C HIS A 60 -9.05 0.77 3.16
N TYR A 61 -8.96 0.40 1.88
CA TYR A 61 -10.09 0.45 0.96
C TYR A 61 -11.16 -0.62 1.30
N GLU A 62 -10.78 -1.87 1.53
CA GLU A 62 -11.70 -2.95 1.87
C GLU A 62 -12.44 -2.72 3.19
N GLN A 63 -11.77 -2.11 4.19
CA GLN A 63 -12.39 -1.67 5.43
C GLN A 63 -13.49 -0.62 5.20
N SER A 64 -13.36 0.24 4.19
CA SER A 64 -14.40 1.23 3.85
C SER A 64 -15.65 0.59 3.25
N LEU A 65 -15.47 -0.48 2.46
CA LEU A 65 -16.57 -1.22 1.84
C LEU A 65 -17.36 -2.03 2.87
N THR A 66 -16.67 -2.61 3.85
CA THR A 66 -17.28 -3.41 4.91
C THR A 66 -17.87 -2.57 6.04
N GLY A 67 -17.39 -1.33 6.23
CA GLY A 67 -17.90 -0.37 7.22
C GLY A 67 -19.11 0.47 6.78
N ALA A 68 -19.50 0.46 5.50
CA ALA A 68 -20.68 1.17 4.99
C ALA A 68 -21.99 0.35 5.07
N GLY A 69 -21.97 -0.82 5.73
CA GLY A 69 -23.11 -1.75 5.83
C GLY A 69 -23.82 -1.81 7.18
N SER A 70 -23.54 -0.90 8.12
CA SER A 70 -24.15 -0.95 9.48
C SER A 70 -24.81 0.36 9.92
N GLY A 71 -25.32 1.15 8.97
CA GLY A 71 -26.05 2.39 9.24
C GLY A 71 -27.31 2.51 8.41
N GLY A 72 -28.43 1.98 8.92
CA GLY A 72 -29.78 2.42 8.54
C GLY A 72 -30.51 1.57 7.50
N ALA A 73 -31.17 0.52 7.94
CA ALA A 73 -32.46 0.11 7.38
C ALA A 73 -33.43 -0.09 8.55
N ASP A 74 -34.52 0.68 8.50
CA ASP A 74 -35.77 0.57 9.25
C ASP A 74 -35.76 0.81 10.77
N GLY A 75 -35.72 2.09 11.12
CA GLY A 75 -36.69 2.62 12.07
C GLY A 75 -37.61 3.61 11.33
N ASP A 76 -38.76 3.13 10.84
CA ASP A 76 -39.99 3.92 10.68
C ASP A 76 -41.19 2.96 10.45
N ASP A 77 -42.25 3.16 11.24
CA ASP A 77 -43.57 2.49 11.34
C ASP A 77 -43.69 1.08 11.97
#